data_AF-A0A165B9C0-F1
#
_entry.id   AF-A0A165B9C0-F1
#
_cell.length_a   1.000
_cell.length_b   1.000
_cell.length_c   1.000
_cell.angle_alpha   90.00
_cell.angle_beta   90.00
_cell.angle_gamma   90.00
#
_symmetry.space_group_name_H-M   'P 1'
#
loop_
_entity.id
_entity.type
_entity.pdbx_description
1 polymer ?
#
loop_
_entity_poly.entity_id
_entity_poly.type
_entity_poly.pdbx_seq_one_letter_code
_entity_poly.pdbx_strand_id
1 'polypeptide(L)'
;MMGRSALVLLSAFFTRSVAAAPTDKGFQGFTNTCFNVSHKISDSGHGTNVALSAWCLDRDGLYFRQSSVRLNHCVGNDNGALVCGRRRRNFTSSCANCSFGEDSRLECDCRSNNGTVASASLNLDQ
;
A
#
# COMPACT_ATOMS: atom_id res chain seq x y z
N MET A 1 6.02 61.20 48.99
CA MET A 1 6.56 60.87 47.64
C MET A 1 7.06 59.43 47.69
N MET A 2 7.00 58.70 46.57
CA MET A 2 7.12 57.23 46.41
C MET A 2 5.76 56.52 46.62
N GLY A 3 5.05 55.98 45.63
CA GLY A 3 5.38 55.61 44.26
C GLY A 3 5.27 54.10 44.12
N ARG A 4 4.15 53.58 43.60
CA ARG A 4 4.02 52.20 43.08
C ARG A 4 2.98 52.16 41.97
N SER A 5 3.40 52.46 40.75
CA SER A 5 2.64 52.15 39.54
C SER A 5 2.73 50.64 39.29
N ALA A 6 1.61 49.94 39.40
CA ALA A 6 1.52 48.52 39.06
C ALA A 6 1.43 48.38 37.53
N LEU A 7 2.47 47.80 36.94
CA LEU A 7 2.46 47.36 35.54
C LEU A 7 1.63 46.08 35.45
N VAL A 8 0.46 46.15 34.81
CA VAL A 8 -0.34 44.97 34.45
C VAL A 8 0.24 44.39 33.17
N LEU A 9 0.93 43.26 33.28
CA LEU A 9 1.42 42.49 32.13
C LEU A 9 0.24 41.75 31.49
N LEU A 10 -0.20 42.20 30.31
CA LEU A 10 -1.12 41.43 29.46
C LEU A 10 -0.37 40.24 28.85
N SER A 11 -0.62 39.04 29.39
CA SER A 11 -0.17 37.79 28.78
C SER A 11 -1.06 37.47 27.57
N ALA A 12 -0.55 37.69 26.36
CA ALA A 12 -1.17 37.22 25.13
C ALA A 12 -1.06 35.69 25.06
N PHE A 13 -2.15 34.99 25.33
CA PHE A 13 -2.28 33.55 25.07
C PHE A 13 -2.34 33.35 23.56
N PHE A 14 -1.21 33.00 22.95
CA PHE A 14 -1.20 32.46 21.59
C PHE A 14 -1.82 31.07 21.62
N THR A 15 -3.13 30.98 21.36
CA THR A 15 -3.79 29.69 21.07
C THR A 15 -3.24 29.17 19.76
N ARG A 16 -2.33 28.20 19.85
CA ARG A 16 -1.76 27.50 18.70
C ARG A 16 -2.87 26.67 18.08
N SER A 17 -3.48 27.16 16.99
CA SER A 17 -4.42 26.38 16.19
C SER A 17 -3.69 25.17 15.63
N VAL A 18 -3.92 23.99 16.23
CA VAL A 18 -3.49 22.74 15.64
C VAL A 18 -4.43 22.48 14.48
N ALA A 19 -3.97 22.73 13.25
CA ALA A 19 -4.66 22.25 12.07
C ALA A 19 -4.77 20.73 12.21
N ALA A 20 -5.99 20.21 12.30
CA ALA A 20 -6.23 18.78 12.21
C ALA A 20 -5.66 18.33 10.86
N ALA A 21 -4.58 17.53 10.89
CA ALA A 21 -4.12 16.84 9.70
C ALA A 21 -5.31 16.06 9.13
N PRO A 22 -5.55 16.09 7.81
CA PRO A 22 -6.56 15.23 7.22
C PRO A 22 -6.26 13.81 7.69
N THR A 23 -7.18 13.24 8.47
CA THR A 23 -7.15 11.82 8.79
C THR A 23 -7.03 11.08 7.48
N ASP A 24 -5.94 10.33 7.30
CA ASP A 24 -5.77 9.39 6.20
C ASP A 24 -7.11 8.71 5.99
N LYS A 25 -7.78 9.02 4.87
CA LYS A 25 -8.91 8.21 4.45
C LYS A 25 -8.34 6.82 4.33
N GLY A 26 -8.75 5.91 5.23
CA GLY A 26 -8.26 4.55 5.26
C GLY A 26 -8.20 4.01 3.84
N PHE A 27 -7.10 3.33 3.48
CA PHE A 27 -6.89 2.77 2.15
C PHE A 27 -8.19 2.10 1.70
N GLN A 28 -8.89 2.70 0.74
CA GLN A 28 -10.18 2.17 0.27
C GLN A 28 -9.97 1.09 -0.80
N GLY A 29 -8.81 0.44 -0.87
CA GLY A 29 -8.45 -0.40 -2.00
C GLY A 29 -8.31 0.36 -3.31
N PHE A 30 -7.54 -0.19 -4.24
CA PHE A 30 -7.37 0.45 -5.55
C PHE A 30 -8.62 0.26 -6.41
N THR A 31 -9.38 -0.82 -6.22
CA THR A 31 -10.63 -1.09 -6.97
C THR A 31 -11.69 -0.01 -6.84
N ASN A 32 -11.70 0.77 -5.76
CA ASN A 32 -12.64 1.88 -5.61
C ASN A 32 -12.37 3.06 -6.56
N THR A 33 -11.17 3.15 -7.13
CA THR A 33 -10.79 4.24 -8.04
C THR A 33 -10.21 3.75 -9.37
N CYS A 34 -10.15 2.43 -9.58
CA CYS A 34 -9.53 1.82 -10.73
C CYS A 34 -10.47 0.83 -11.42
N PHE A 35 -10.41 0.76 -12.75
CA PHE A 35 -11.16 -0.20 -13.56
C PHE A 35 -10.30 -0.84 -14.66
N ASN A 36 -10.84 -1.85 -15.36
CA ASN A 36 -10.15 -2.62 -16.38
C ASN A 36 -8.79 -3.16 -15.91
N VAL A 37 -8.81 -3.81 -14.74
CA VAL A 37 -7.63 -4.45 -14.17
C VAL A 37 -7.22 -5.61 -15.07
N SER A 38 -6.00 -5.55 -15.56
CA SER A 38 -5.35 -6.59 -16.36
C SER A 38 -4.10 -7.04 -15.64
N HIS A 39 -3.83 -8.35 -15.68
CA HIS A 39 -2.64 -8.93 -15.09
C HIS A 39 -1.78 -9.57 -16.17
N LYS A 40 -0.47 -9.53 -15.96
CA LYS A 40 0.50 -10.30 -16.73
C LYS A 40 1.33 -11.13 -15.75
N ILE A 41 1.27 -12.44 -15.94
CA ILE A 41 2.10 -13.40 -15.22
C ILE A 41 3.09 -13.96 -16.25
N SER A 42 4.37 -13.86 -15.93
CA SER A 42 5.43 -14.33 -16.81
C SER A 42 6.43 -15.13 -16.00
N ASP A 43 6.51 -16.42 -16.30
CA ASP A 43 7.53 -17.31 -15.75
C ASP A 43 8.70 -17.36 -16.73
N SER A 44 9.72 -16.56 -16.45
CA SER A 44 11.03 -16.78 -17.05
C SER A 44 11.82 -17.66 -16.08
N GLY A 45 12.77 -18.47 -16.55
CA GLY A 45 13.62 -19.32 -15.69
C GLY A 45 14.42 -18.57 -14.59
N HIS A 46 14.22 -17.26 -14.46
CA HIS A 46 14.72 -16.37 -13.41
C HIS A 46 13.66 -15.96 -12.37
N GLY A 47 12.45 -16.54 -12.41
CA GLY A 47 11.36 -16.34 -11.46
C GLY A 47 10.07 -15.86 -12.11
N THR A 48 8.97 -16.04 -11.38
CA THR A 48 7.65 -15.51 -11.75
C THR A 48 7.69 -13.97 -11.68
N ASN A 49 7.08 -13.30 -12.64
CA ASN A 49 6.85 -11.86 -12.61
C ASN A 49 5.35 -11.62 -12.71
N VAL A 50 4.77 -10.97 -11.69
CA VAL A 50 3.36 -10.58 -11.68
C VAL A 50 3.28 -9.05 -11.77
N ALA A 51 2.65 -8.56 -12.83
CA ALA A 51 2.37 -7.15 -13.04
C ALA A 51 0.87 -6.92 -13.22
N LEU A 52 0.36 -5.87 -12.57
CA LEU A 52 -1.01 -5.39 -12.75
C LEU A 52 -1.00 -4.08 -13.52
N SER A 53 -1.99 -3.89 -14.38
CA SER A 53 -2.25 -2.64 -15.09
C SER A 53 -3.74 -2.32 -15.01
N ALA A 54 -4.07 -1.08 -14.68
CA ALA A 54 -5.45 -0.62 -14.52
C ALA A 54 -5.57 0.86 -14.91
N TRP A 55 -6.79 1.30 -15.21
CA TRP A 55 -7.13 2.70 -15.40
C TRP A 55 -7.61 3.26 -14.07
N CYS A 56 -6.83 4.15 -13.46
CA CYS A 56 -7.11 4.68 -12.14
C CYS A 56 -7.35 6.19 -12.19
N LEU A 57 -8.23 6.67 -11.33
CA LEU A 57 -8.49 8.10 -11.16
C LEU A 57 -7.20 8.79 -10.68
N ASP A 58 -6.88 9.93 -11.29
CA ASP A 58 -5.73 10.73 -10.89
C ASP A 58 -5.98 11.47 -9.56
N ARG A 59 -4.93 12.13 -9.06
CA ARG A 59 -4.96 12.79 -7.74
C ARG A 59 -6.09 13.83 -7.63
N ASP A 60 -6.40 14.50 -8.74
CA ASP A 60 -7.37 15.58 -8.78
C ASP A 60 -8.80 15.06 -8.90
N GLY A 61 -8.98 13.76 -9.14
CA GLY A 61 -10.28 13.13 -9.26
C GLY A 61 -10.97 13.38 -10.60
N LEU A 62 -10.23 13.86 -11.61
CA LEU A 62 -10.81 14.40 -12.84
C LEU A 62 -10.60 13.49 -14.04
N TYR A 63 -9.47 12.79 -14.10
CA TYR A 63 -9.11 11.96 -15.24
C TYR A 63 -8.68 10.57 -14.82
N PHE A 64 -8.97 9.60 -15.67
CA PHE A 64 -8.41 8.26 -15.53
C PHE A 64 -7.11 8.15 -16.29
N ARG A 65 -6.07 7.62 -15.64
CA ARG A 65 -4.77 7.34 -16.23
C ARG A 65 -4.44 5.87 -16.09
N GLN A 66 -3.93 5.29 -17.17
CA GLN A 66 -3.40 3.94 -17.11
C GLN A 66 -2.14 3.92 -16.25
N SER A 67 -2.14 3.04 -15.26
CA SER A 67 -1.02 2.84 -14.35
C SER A 67 -0.68 1.37 -14.29
N SER A 68 0.60 1.05 -14.04
CA SER A 68 1.02 -0.34 -13.84
C SER A 68 1.90 -0.47 -12.61
N VAL A 69 1.77 -1.62 -11.94
CA VAL A 69 2.56 -1.97 -10.76
C VAL A 69 3.09 -3.39 -10.94
N ARG A 70 4.38 -3.57 -10.64
CA ARG A 70 5.00 -4.89 -10.55
C ARG A 70 4.93 -5.34 -9.11
N LEU A 71 4.15 -6.38 -8.81
CA LEU A 71 3.88 -6.81 -7.44
C LEU A 71 5.14 -7.25 -6.71
N ASN A 72 6.16 -7.70 -7.42
CA ASN A 72 7.44 -8.08 -6.81
C ASN A 72 8.16 -6.92 -6.09
N HIS A 73 7.79 -5.66 -6.36
CA HIS A 73 8.31 -4.49 -5.65
C HIS A 73 7.52 -4.14 -4.38
N CYS A 74 6.36 -4.74 -4.18
CA CYS A 74 5.38 -4.38 -3.14
C CYS A 74 5.00 -5.55 -2.24
N VAL A 75 5.15 -6.78 -2.74
CA VAL A 75 4.75 -8.02 -2.08
C VAL A 75 5.98 -8.85 -1.75
N GLY A 76 6.00 -9.39 -0.53
CA GLY A 76 7.01 -10.33 -0.04
C GLY A 76 6.36 -11.63 0.42
N ASN A 77 7.21 -12.62 0.69
CA ASN A 77 6.85 -13.85 1.37
C ASN A 77 7.42 -13.82 2.80
N ASP A 78 6.56 -13.89 3.81
CA ASP A 78 6.91 -13.97 5.23
C ASP A 78 6.58 -15.37 5.75
N ASN A 79 7.57 -16.25 5.73
CA ASN A 79 7.44 -17.64 6.19
C ASN A 79 6.26 -18.42 5.58
N GLY A 80 6.03 -18.28 4.28
CA GLY A 80 4.94 -18.92 3.55
C GLY A 80 3.68 -18.05 3.43
N ALA A 81 3.63 -16.87 4.02
CA ALA A 81 2.52 -15.93 3.88
C ALA A 81 2.86 -14.77 2.92
N LEU A 82 1.97 -14.47 1.98
CA LEU A 82 2.10 -13.26 1.16
C LEU A 82 1.80 -12.02 2.02
N VAL A 83 2.67 -11.01 1.94
CA VAL A 83 2.53 -9.76 2.72
C VAL A 83 2.83 -8.52 1.87
N CYS A 84 2.06 -7.45 2.09
CA CYS A 84 2.36 -6.14 1.51
C CYS A 84 3.44 -5.41 2.31
N GLY A 85 4.31 -4.66 1.64
CA GLY A 85 5.14 -3.66 2.29
C GLY A 85 6.37 -3.27 1.49
N ARG A 86 6.74 -1.98 1.52
CA ARG A 86 7.91 -1.46 0.79
C ARG A 86 9.23 -2.15 1.15
N ARG A 87 9.32 -2.74 2.35
CA ARG A 87 10.48 -3.50 2.84
C ARG A 87 10.39 -5.01 2.57
N ARG A 88 9.19 -5.52 2.26
CA ARG A 88 8.89 -6.92 1.99
C ARG A 88 8.69 -7.04 0.47
N ARG A 89 9.80 -7.28 -0.22
CA ARG A 89 9.84 -7.35 -1.69
C ARG A 89 10.26 -8.75 -2.11
N ASN A 90 10.13 -9.02 -3.39
CA ASN A 90 10.66 -10.20 -4.04
C ASN A 90 10.00 -11.53 -3.63
N PHE A 91 8.68 -11.56 -3.45
CA PHE A 91 7.97 -12.82 -3.11
C PHE A 91 8.21 -13.93 -4.13
N THR A 92 8.43 -13.60 -5.40
CA THR A 92 8.59 -14.58 -6.49
C THR A 92 9.89 -15.36 -6.44
N SER A 93 10.82 -15.00 -5.55
CA SER A 93 12.01 -15.81 -5.24
C SER A 93 11.70 -17.08 -4.44
N SER A 94 10.53 -17.14 -3.83
CA SER A 94 10.12 -18.23 -2.94
C SER A 94 8.66 -18.63 -3.10
N CYS A 95 7.96 -18.05 -4.07
CA CYS A 95 6.61 -18.42 -4.45
C CYS A 95 6.52 -18.69 -5.95
N ALA A 96 5.61 -19.57 -6.35
CA ALA A 96 5.36 -19.97 -7.74
C ALA A 96 3.85 -20.17 -7.98
N ASN A 97 3.48 -20.55 -9.20
CA ASN A 97 2.09 -20.89 -9.58
C ASN A 97 1.07 -19.80 -9.22
N CYS A 98 1.46 -18.54 -9.45
CA CYS A 98 0.61 -17.42 -9.07
C CYS A 98 -0.60 -17.28 -10.01
N SER A 99 -1.72 -16.87 -9.43
CA SER A 99 -2.93 -16.48 -10.14
C SER A 99 -3.52 -15.21 -9.54
N PHE A 100 -4.30 -14.49 -10.33
CA PHE A 100 -4.99 -13.28 -9.90
C PHE A 100 -6.50 -13.47 -10.11
N GLY A 101 -7.25 -13.48 -9.00
CA GLY A 101 -8.70 -13.70 -8.98
C GLY A 101 -9.52 -12.43 -9.10
N GLU A 102 -10.85 -12.59 -9.15
CA GLU A 102 -11.82 -11.51 -9.40
C GLU A 102 -11.91 -10.48 -8.24
N ASP A 103 -11.53 -10.86 -7.02
CA ASP A 103 -11.64 -10.03 -5.81
C ASP A 103 -10.31 -9.34 -5.42
N SER A 104 -9.53 -8.88 -6.40
CA SER A 104 -8.19 -8.31 -6.17
C SER A 104 -7.23 -9.24 -5.41
N ARG A 105 -7.50 -10.54 -5.46
CA ARG A 105 -6.79 -11.55 -4.67
C ARG A 105 -5.65 -12.13 -5.49
N LEU A 106 -4.43 -11.95 -4.99
CA LEU A 106 -3.26 -12.69 -5.46
C LEU A 106 -3.19 -14.01 -4.69
N GLU A 107 -3.10 -15.12 -5.41
CA GLU A 107 -2.88 -16.45 -4.83
C GLU A 107 -1.62 -17.05 -5.45
N CYS A 108 -0.74 -17.63 -4.62
CA CYS A 108 0.50 -18.26 -5.06
C CYS A 108 0.86 -19.42 -4.13
N ASP A 109 1.61 -20.39 -4.64
CA ASP A 109 2.25 -21.41 -3.81
C ASP A 109 3.55 -20.86 -3.23
N CYS A 110 3.60 -20.65 -1.92
CA CYS A 110 4.75 -20.03 -1.24
C CYS A 110 5.47 -21.02 -0.33
N ARG A 111 6.81 -20.98 -0.39
CA ARG A 111 7.69 -21.79 0.47
C ARG A 111 7.92 -21.08 1.80
N SER A 112 7.69 -21.80 2.89
CA SER A 112 8.04 -21.39 4.26
C SER A 112 9.54 -21.58 4.55
N ASN A 113 10.02 -21.06 5.68
CA ASN A 113 11.42 -21.20 6.10
C ASN A 113 11.81 -22.66 6.38
N ASN A 114 10.83 -23.51 6.70
CA ASN A 114 11.01 -24.95 6.92
C ASN A 114 11.01 -25.76 5.60
N GLY A 115 10.86 -25.09 4.45
CA GLY A 115 10.83 -25.73 3.14
C GLY A 115 9.46 -26.25 2.69
N THR A 116 8.45 -26.24 3.57
CA THR A 116 7.06 -26.59 3.21
C THR A 116 6.49 -25.56 2.23
N VAL A 117 5.88 -26.02 1.14
CA VAL A 117 5.17 -25.20 0.15
C VAL A 117 3.67 -25.32 0.40
N ALA A 118 2.97 -24.20 0.45
CA ALA A 118 1.51 -24.15 0.61
C ALA A 118 0.93 -22.96 -0.16
N SER A 119 -0.35 -23.03 -0.51
CA SER A 119 -1.05 -21.88 -1.10
C SER A 119 -1.16 -20.76 -0.07
N ALA A 120 -0.80 -19.56 -0.51
CA ALA A 120 -0.87 -18.32 0.21
C ALA A 120 -1.65 -17.30 -0.61
N SER A 121 -2.43 -16.46 0.06
CA SER A 121 -3.26 -15.48 -0.61
C SER A 121 -3.21 -14.12 0.05
N LEU A 122 -3.37 -13.08 -0.77
CA LEU A 122 -3.25 -11.69 -0.39
C LEU A 122 -4.31 -10.87 -1.13
N ASN A 123 -5.16 -10.17 -0.39
CA ASN A 123 -6.00 -9.14 -0.97
C ASN A 123 -5.15 -7.89 -1.21
N LEU A 124 -5.12 -7.38 -2.44
CA LEU A 124 -4.34 -6.19 -2.80
C LEU A 124 -5.08 -4.87 -2.56
N ASP A 125 -6.35 -4.92 -2.17
CA ASP A 125 -7.17 -3.75 -1.81
C ASP A 125 -7.02 -3.31 -0.34
N GLN A 126 -6.13 -3.94 0.42
CA GLN A 126 -5.90 -3.64 1.85
C GLN A 126 -4.86 -2.53 2.09
#